data_AF-A0A956GJA1-F1
#
_entry.id   AF-A0A956GJA1-F1
#
_cell.length_a   1.000
_cell.length_b   1.000
_cell.length_c   1.000
_cell.angle_alpha   90.00
_cell.angle_beta   90.00
_cell.angle_gamma   90.00
#
_symmetry.space_group_name_H-M   'P 1'
#
loop_
_entity.id
_entity.type
_entity.pdbx_description
1 polymer ?
#
loop_
_entity_poly.entity_id
_entity_poly.type
_entity_poly.pdbx_seq_one_letter_code
_entity_poly.pdbx_strand_id
1 'polypeptide(L)'
;MTQTDIRKQIVAVANVVLAGAKGVVEASREMRPMFLSLDEDVSGWDCVQTILAIESETDDEPVGEQRQLWAPALLEERDRNREEYVARVQGDAEEACRHLVLRLGR
;
A
#
# COMPACT_ATOMS: atom_id res chain seq x y z
N MET A 1 3.46 -15.06 14.16
CA MET A 1 3.24 -13.64 14.48
C MET A 1 1.89 -13.53 15.15
N THR A 2 1.74 -12.77 16.24
CA THR A 2 0.42 -12.66 16.91
C THR A 2 -0.46 -11.63 16.19
N GLN A 3 -1.78 -11.66 16.42
CA GLN A 3 -2.70 -10.63 15.88
C GLN A 3 -2.29 -9.22 16.31
N THR A 4 -1.83 -9.06 17.55
CA THR A 4 -1.29 -7.80 18.07
C THR A 4 -0.05 -7.35 17.28
N ASP A 5 0.82 -8.28 16.88
CA ASP A 5 2.00 -7.96 16.08
C ASP A 5 1.62 -7.54 14.65
N ILE A 6 0.68 -8.25 14.02
CA ILE A 6 0.18 -7.91 12.67
C ILE A 6 -0.42 -6.49 12.67
N ARG A 7 -1.29 -6.19 13.65
CA ARG A 7 -1.88 -4.86 13.81
C ARG A 7 -0.81 -3.78 13.98
N LYS A 8 0.19 -4.00 14.84
CA LYS A 8 1.32 -3.08 15.03
C LYS A 8 2.12 -2.87 13.76
N GLN A 9 2.33 -3.91 12.95
CA GLN A 9 3.03 -3.78 11.68
C GLN A 9 2.23 -2.95 10.67
N ILE A 10 0.93 -3.21 10.51
CA ILE A 10 0.07 -2.38 9.64
C ILE A 10 0.13 -0.91 10.06
N VAL A 11 0.00 -0.64 11.37
CA VAL A 11 0.10 0.71 11.94
C VAL A 11 1.48 1.32 11.68
N ALA A 12 2.55 0.55 11.80
CA ALA A 12 3.90 1.02 11.51
C ALA A 12 4.05 1.43 10.04
N VAL A 13 3.60 0.60 9.10
CA VAL A 13 3.65 0.93 7.66
C VAL A 13 2.80 2.16 7.34
N ALA A 14 1.59 2.25 7.91
CA ALA A 14 0.70 3.40 7.72
C ALA A 14 1.35 4.71 8.21
N ASN A 15 2.01 4.69 9.36
CA ASN A 15 2.73 5.86 9.87
C ASN A 15 3.93 6.25 8.99
N VAL A 16 4.64 5.28 8.39
CA VAL A 16 5.74 5.56 7.46
C VAL A 16 5.22 6.24 6.18
N VAL A 17 4.06 5.84 5.67
CA VAL A 17 3.38 6.52 4.55
C VAL A 17 3.00 7.95 4.95
N LEU A 18 2.36 8.13 6.10
CA LEU A 18 1.95 9.45 6.59
C LEU A 18 3.13 10.39 6.87
N ALA A 19 4.31 9.83 7.18
CA ALA A 19 5.55 10.59 7.32
C ALA A 19 6.22 10.93 5.97
N GLY A 20 5.66 10.44 4.84
CA GLY A 20 6.24 10.57 3.51
C GLY A 20 7.50 9.74 3.27
N ALA A 21 7.80 8.79 4.16
CA ALA A 21 9.03 8.00 4.10
C ALA A 21 8.90 6.73 3.24
N LYS A 22 7.68 6.38 2.81
CA LYS A 22 7.40 5.26 1.90
C LYS A 22 6.26 5.63 0.97
N GLY A 23 6.38 5.27 -0.30
CA GLY A 23 5.34 5.46 -1.31
C GLY A 23 4.13 4.56 -1.06
N VAL A 24 2.97 5.00 -1.52
CA VAL A 24 1.69 4.32 -1.30
C VAL A 24 1.60 2.95 -1.99
N VAL A 25 2.27 2.79 -3.13
CA VAL A 25 2.33 1.51 -3.88
C VAL A 25 3.18 0.47 -3.16
N GLU A 26 4.36 0.85 -2.65
CA GLU A 26 5.18 -0.06 -1.85
C GLU A 26 4.46 -0.46 -0.56
N ALA A 27 3.82 0.51 0.09
CA ALA A 27 3.09 0.27 1.33
C ALA A 27 1.88 -0.64 1.12
N SER A 28 1.12 -0.48 0.03
CA SER A 28 -0.06 -1.30 -0.24
C SER A 28 0.31 -2.77 -0.47
N ARG A 29 1.38 -3.01 -1.24
CA ARG A 29 1.96 -4.35 -1.46
C ARG A 29 2.44 -5.00 -0.17
N GLU A 30 3.04 -4.22 0.73
CA GLU A 30 3.48 -4.73 2.04
C GLU A 30 2.31 -5.04 2.98
N MET A 31 1.26 -4.21 2.98
CA MET A 31 0.09 -4.39 3.85
C MET A 31 -0.85 -5.52 3.41
N ARG A 32 -0.97 -5.79 2.10
CA ARG A 32 -1.89 -6.82 1.56
C ARG A 32 -1.80 -8.18 2.27
N PRO A 33 -0.62 -8.83 2.40
CA PRO A 33 -0.54 -10.11 3.11
C PRO A 33 -0.89 -9.99 4.60
N MET A 34 -0.70 -8.82 5.22
CA MET A 34 -1.05 -8.57 6.61
C MET A 34 -2.56 -8.53 6.80
N PHE A 35 -3.31 -7.89 5.89
CA PHE A 35 -4.77 -7.88 5.92
C PHE A 35 -5.36 -9.28 5.79
N LEU A 36 -4.77 -10.13 4.93
CA LEU A 36 -5.18 -11.54 4.80
C LEU A 36 -4.89 -12.38 6.05
N SER A 37 -3.99 -11.91 6.91
CA SER A 37 -3.56 -12.61 8.13
C SER A 37 -4.30 -12.13 9.39
N LEU A 38 -5.14 -11.09 9.28
CA LEU A 38 -5.97 -10.62 10.38
C LEU A 38 -7.14 -11.60 10.60
N ASP A 39 -7.39 -11.93 11.88
CA ASP A 39 -8.54 -12.79 12.24
C ASP A 39 -9.87 -12.01 12.23
N GLU A 40 -9.82 -10.67 12.14
CA GLU A 40 -11.01 -9.82 12.07
C GLU A 40 -11.50 -9.65 10.63
N ASP A 41 -12.82 -9.58 10.45
CA ASP A 41 -13.39 -9.28 9.14
C ASP A 41 -13.15 -7.80 8.77
N VAL A 42 -12.15 -7.60 7.92
CA VAL A 42 -11.76 -6.30 7.37
C VAL A 42 -12.42 -5.98 6.03
N SER A 43 -13.22 -6.89 5.47
CA SER A 43 -13.80 -6.72 4.13
C SER A 43 -14.71 -5.50 4.01
N GLY A 44 -15.39 -5.12 5.10
CA GLY A 44 -16.24 -3.94 5.17
C GLY A 44 -15.52 -2.64 5.55
N TRP A 45 -14.18 -2.61 5.56
CA TRP A 45 -13.43 -1.42 5.97
C TRP A 45 -12.98 -0.65 4.74
N ASP A 46 -13.56 0.53 4.51
CA ASP A 46 -13.22 1.37 3.36
C ASP A 46 -11.72 1.64 3.26
N CYS A 47 -11.05 1.87 4.40
CA CYS A 47 -9.60 2.07 4.42
C CYS A 47 -8.79 0.85 3.93
N VAL A 48 -9.25 -0.37 4.19
CA VAL A 48 -8.60 -1.59 3.68
C VAL A 48 -8.89 -1.74 2.19
N GLN A 49 -10.12 -1.47 1.76
CA GLN A 49 -10.50 -1.52 0.34
C GLN A 49 -9.70 -0.51 -0.50
N THR A 50 -9.49 0.71 -0.02
CA THR A 50 -8.64 1.71 -0.69
C THR A 50 -7.22 1.19 -0.90
N ILE A 51 -6.60 0.61 0.14
CA ILE A 51 -5.23 0.10 0.03
C ILE A 51 -5.15 -1.11 -0.90
N LEU A 52 -6.13 -2.02 -0.84
CA LEU A 52 -6.19 -3.17 -1.74
C LEU A 52 -6.45 -2.78 -3.20
N ALA A 53 -7.26 -1.74 -3.43
CA ALA A 53 -7.48 -1.19 -4.77
C ALA A 53 -6.17 -0.63 -5.35
N ILE A 54 -5.40 0.13 -4.56
CA ILE A 54 -4.10 0.64 -4.97
C ILE A 54 -3.13 -0.50 -5.31
N GLU A 55 -3.08 -1.54 -4.47
CA GLU A 55 -2.24 -2.71 -4.76
C GLU A 55 -2.65 -3.41 -6.04
N SER A 56 -3.96 -3.64 -6.25
CA SER A 56 -4.48 -4.32 -7.43
C SER A 56 -4.32 -3.51 -8.72
N GLU A 57 -4.42 -2.19 -8.66
CA GLU A 57 -4.24 -1.32 -9.84
C GLU A 57 -2.77 -1.12 -10.20
N THR A 58 -1.86 -1.57 -9.32
CA THR A 58 -0.41 -1.46 -9.52
C THR A 58 0.27 -2.81 -9.41
N ASP A 59 -0.43 -3.93 -9.49
CA ASP A 59 0.13 -5.27 -9.27
C ASP A 59 1.08 -5.70 -10.40
N ASP A 60 0.86 -5.16 -11.60
CA ASP A 60 1.64 -5.39 -12.81
C ASP A 60 2.88 -4.49 -12.93
N GLU A 61 3.04 -3.49 -12.06
CA GLU A 61 4.16 -2.57 -12.09
C GLU A 61 5.49 -3.28 -11.74
N PRO A 62 6.50 -3.25 -12.63
CA PRO A 62 7.76 -3.96 -12.42
C PRO A 62 8.55 -3.33 -11.27
N VAL A 63 8.92 -4.15 -10.29
CA VAL A 63 9.75 -3.74 -9.14
C VAL A 63 10.97 -4.63 -8.97
N GLY A 64 11.99 -4.08 -8.31
CA GLY A 64 13.21 -4.81 -7.98
C GLY A 64 13.88 -5.41 -9.23
N GLU A 65 14.23 -6.70 -9.14
CA GLU A 65 14.96 -7.42 -10.19
C GLU A 65 14.16 -7.57 -11.50
N GLN A 66 12.82 -7.58 -11.46
CA GLN A 66 12.00 -7.67 -12.68
C GLN A 66 12.22 -6.49 -13.62
N ARG A 67 12.57 -5.30 -13.10
CA ARG A 67 12.87 -4.12 -13.93
C ARG A 67 14.05 -4.37 -14.86
N GLN A 68 15.00 -5.25 -14.50
CA GLN A 68 16.15 -5.58 -15.35
C GLN A 68 15.76 -6.32 -16.63
N LEU A 69 14.54 -6.90 -16.67
CA LEU A 69 14.02 -7.64 -17.83
C LEU A 69 13.24 -6.73 -18.80
N TRP A 70 13.04 -5.47 -18.46
CA TRP A 70 12.25 -4.52 -19.23
C TRP A 70 13.14 -3.56 -20.02
N ALA A 71 12.69 -3.18 -21.21
CA ALA A 71 13.38 -2.15 -22.00
C ALA A 71 13.33 -0.80 -21.25
N PRO A 72 14.43 -0.01 -21.21
CA PRO A 72 14.46 1.26 -20.50
C PRO A 72 13.32 2.22 -20.86
N ALA A 73 12.96 2.32 -22.15
CA ALA A 73 11.87 3.18 -22.59
C ALA A 73 10.49 2.75 -22.05
N LEU A 74 10.26 1.44 -21.85
CA LEU A 74 9.02 0.95 -21.23
C LEU A 74 9.00 1.26 -19.74
N LEU A 75 10.15 1.16 -19.06
CA LEU A 75 10.26 1.55 -17.64
C LEU A 75 9.98 3.04 -17.45
N GLU A 76 10.51 3.91 -18.31
CA GLU A 76 10.23 5.35 -18.24
C GLU A 76 8.74 5.68 -18.42
N GLU A 77 8.05 4.99 -19.34
CA GLU A 77 6.62 5.15 -19.51
C GLU A 77 5.84 4.69 -18.28
N ARG A 78 6.18 3.52 -17.73
CA ARG A 78 5.56 2.97 -16.52
C ARG A 78 5.79 3.86 -15.32
N ASP A 79 7.02 4.35 -15.12
CA ASP A 79 7.35 5.24 -14.01
C ASP A 79 6.53 6.54 -14.08
N ARG A 80 6.32 7.13 -15.26
CA ARG A 80 5.42 8.29 -15.42
C ARG A 80 3.96 7.95 -15.10
N ASN A 81 3.44 6.85 -15.62
CA ASN A 81 2.06 6.42 -15.34
C ASN A 81 1.86 6.21 -13.83
N ARG A 82 2.86 5.63 -13.17
CA ARG A 82 2.90 5.43 -11.73
C ARG A 82 2.92 6.76 -10.97
N GLU A 83 3.72 7.73 -11.40
CA GLU A 83 3.75 9.06 -10.78
C GLU A 83 2.39 9.76 -10.89
N GLU A 84 1.76 9.74 -12.07
CA GLU A 84 0.42 10.28 -12.30
C GLU A 84 -0.64 9.59 -11.45
N TYR A 85 -0.56 8.25 -11.37
CA TYR A 85 -1.43 7.44 -10.53
C TYR A 85 -1.30 7.81 -9.06
N VAL A 86 -0.07 7.81 -8.52
CA VAL A 86 0.22 8.15 -7.13
C VAL A 86 -0.28 9.54 -6.80
N ALA A 87 -0.04 10.54 -7.67
CA ALA A 87 -0.53 11.90 -7.46
C ALA A 87 -2.05 11.97 -7.32
N ARG A 88 -2.79 11.12 -8.05
CA ARG A 88 -4.25 11.04 -7.98
C ARG A 88 -4.76 10.39 -6.69
N VAL A 89 -4.08 9.34 -6.20
CA VAL A 89 -4.57 8.54 -5.07
C VAL A 89 -3.93 8.90 -3.72
N GLN A 90 -2.92 9.78 -3.70
CA GLN A 90 -2.15 10.12 -2.49
C GLN A 90 -3.05 10.58 -1.33
N GLY A 91 -4.03 11.45 -1.60
CA GLY A 91 -4.94 11.96 -0.57
C GLY A 91 -5.77 10.84 0.07
N ASP A 92 -6.39 10.00 -0.76
CA ASP A 92 -7.21 8.87 -0.33
C ASP A 92 -6.37 7.83 0.43
N ALA A 93 -5.14 7.57 -0.03
CA ALA A 93 -4.22 6.64 0.61
C ALA A 93 -3.80 7.14 2.01
N GLU A 94 -3.51 8.43 2.16
CA GLU A 94 -3.21 9.02 3.46
C GLU A 94 -4.41 8.97 4.40
N GLU A 95 -5.61 9.27 3.91
CA GLU A 95 -6.84 9.15 4.71
C GLU A 95 -7.07 7.71 5.18
N ALA A 96 -6.93 6.74 4.28
CA ALA A 96 -6.99 5.32 4.61
C ALA A 96 -5.94 4.94 5.67
N CYS A 97 -4.70 5.42 5.55
CA CYS A 97 -3.66 5.20 6.56
C CYS A 97 -4.03 5.77 7.93
N ARG A 98 -4.61 6.99 7.99
CA ARG A 98 -5.09 7.57 9.26
C ARG A 98 -6.18 6.72 9.88
N HIS A 99 -7.12 6.22 9.09
CA HIS A 99 -8.19 5.33 9.57
C HIS A 99 -7.65 3.99 10.07
N LEU A 100 -6.65 3.40 9.39
CA LEU A 100 -5.96 2.19 9.87
C LEU A 100 -5.29 2.42 11.23
N VAL A 101 -4.54 3.52 11.38
CA VAL A 101 -3.89 3.87 12.66
C VAL A 101 -4.92 4.02 13.79
N LEU A 102 -6.03 4.71 13.54
CA LEU A 102 -7.09 4.92 14.54
C LEU A 102 -7.81 3.63 14.96
N ARG A 103 -7.96 2.69 14.03
CA ARG A 103 -8.73 1.45 14.23
C ARG A 103 -7.89 0.33 14.82
N LEU A 104 -6.64 0.19 14.38
CA LEU A 104 -5.74 -0.90 14.75
C LEU A 104 -4.72 -0.51 15.83
N GLY A 105 -4.53 0.78 16.10
CA GLY A 105 -3.61 1.29 17.12
C GLY A 105 -4.14 1.22 18.56
N ARG A 106 -5.30 0.60 18.78
CA ARG A 106 -5.93 0.44 20.10
C ARG A 106 -5.58 -0.89 20.76
#